data_AF-A0A7V1E726-F1
#
_entry.id   AF-A0A7V1E726-F1
#
_cell.length_a   1.000
_cell.length_b   1.000
_cell.length_c   1.000
_cell.angle_alpha   90.00
_cell.angle_beta   90.00
_cell.angle_gamma   90.00
#
_symmetry.space_group_name_H-M   'P 1'
#
loop_
_entity.id
_entity.type
_entity.pdbx_description
1 polymer ?
#
loop_
_entity_poly.entity_id
_entity_poly.type
_entity_poly.pdbx_seq_one_letter_code
_entity_poly.pdbx_strand_id
1 'polypeptide(L)'
;MLSLWAAQQDFIKRIIAIPGMRIEVENGKVIVDGRKRKEPFIALDSPSSNFGPVTVPQDKVFVMGDNRANSKDSRFFGPVPDENVEGKGFLIYWPPGRMGLLK
;
A
#
# COMPACT_ATOMS: atom_id res chain seq x y z
N MET A 1 -10.84 -18.19 30.79
CA MET A 1 -9.99 -17.91 29.63
C MET A 1 -10.19 -16.45 29.27
N LEU A 2 -9.18 -15.60 29.50
CA LEU A 2 -9.24 -14.17 29.22
C LEU A 2 -8.12 -13.83 28.26
N SER A 3 -8.45 -13.19 27.14
CA SER A 3 -7.48 -12.49 26.32
C SER A 3 -7.36 -11.07 26.84
N LEU A 4 -6.16 -10.71 27.26
CA LEU A 4 -5.81 -9.44 27.84
C LEU A 4 -4.89 -8.72 26.83
N TRP A 5 -5.31 -7.52 26.43
CA TRP A 5 -4.59 -6.47 25.70
C TRP A 5 -4.37 -6.80 24.21
N ALA A 6 -5.17 -6.16 23.35
CA ALA A 6 -4.86 -6.11 21.92
C ALA A 6 -3.67 -5.18 21.73
N ALA A 7 -2.48 -5.74 21.49
CA ALA A 7 -1.34 -4.94 21.06
C ALA A 7 -1.71 -4.27 19.72
N GLN A 8 -1.71 -2.93 19.68
CA GLN A 8 -1.71 -2.22 18.41
C GLN A 8 -0.46 -2.64 17.64
N GLN A 9 -0.66 -3.11 16.40
CA GLN A 9 0.43 -3.51 15.52
C GLN A 9 0.60 -2.45 14.44
N ASP A 10 1.79 -1.87 14.39
CA ASP A 10 2.14 -0.90 13.36
C ASP A 10 2.54 -1.64 12.09
N PHE A 11 1.97 -1.21 10.97
CA PHE A 11 2.27 -1.78 9.66
C PHE A 11 2.94 -0.75 8.77
N ILE A 12 4.08 -1.13 8.17
CA ILE A 12 4.70 -0.34 7.11
C ILE A 12 4.08 -0.76 5.77
N LYS A 13 3.32 0.16 5.17
CA LYS A 13 2.73 0.00 3.84
C LYS A 13 2.97 1.28 3.01
N ARG A 14 2.87 1.15 1.69
CA ARG A 14 2.99 2.28 0.77
C ARG A 14 1.61 2.78 0.37
N ILE A 15 1.38 4.09 0.44
CA ILE A 15 0.21 4.72 -0.16
C ILE A 15 0.34 4.66 -1.69
N ILE A 16 -0.68 4.08 -2.33
CA ILE A 16 -0.73 3.87 -3.78
C ILE A 16 -1.70 4.86 -4.42
N ALA A 17 -2.83 5.13 -3.77
CA ALA A 17 -3.82 6.12 -4.21
C ALA A 17 -4.39 6.87 -3.01
N ILE A 18 -4.75 8.14 -3.24
CA ILE A 18 -5.27 9.09 -2.25
C ILE A 18 -6.74 9.43 -2.59
N PRO A 19 -7.47 10.14 -1.71
CA PRO A 19 -8.84 10.58 -1.95
C PRO A 19 -9.13 11.07 -3.37
N GLY A 20 -10.23 10.59 -3.95
CA GLY A 20 -10.72 10.99 -5.28
C GLY A 20 -10.06 10.28 -6.46
N MET A 21 -8.92 9.60 -6.27
CA MET A 21 -8.30 8.81 -7.33
C MET A 21 -9.04 7.50 -7.56
N ARG A 22 -9.08 7.03 -8.81
CA ARG A 22 -9.58 5.71 -9.19
C ARG A 22 -8.44 4.71 -9.24
N ILE A 23 -8.55 3.63 -8.50
CA ILE A 23 -7.55 2.56 -8.41
C ILE A 23 -8.14 1.24 -8.91
N GLU A 24 -7.36 0.52 -9.71
CA GLU A 24 -7.57 -0.89 -10.04
C GLU A 24 -6.22 -1.61 -10.09
N VAL A 25 -6.25 -2.92 -9.83
CA VAL A 25 -5.09 -3.80 -9.98
C VAL A 25 -5.49 -4.89 -10.96
N GLU A 26 -4.76 -4.99 -12.06
CA GLU A 26 -4.99 -5.98 -13.12
C GLU A 26 -3.70 -6.77 -13.36
N ASN A 27 -3.77 -8.09 -13.19
CA ASN A 27 -2.64 -9.00 -13.31
C ASN A 27 -1.43 -8.56 -12.44
N GLY A 28 -1.72 -8.10 -11.21
CA GLY A 28 -0.74 -7.55 -10.28
C GLY A 28 -0.29 -6.10 -10.58
N LYS A 29 -0.64 -5.56 -11.76
CA LYS A 29 -0.26 -4.21 -12.16
C LYS A 29 -1.23 -3.18 -11.60
N VAL A 30 -0.67 -2.23 -10.86
CA VAL A 30 -1.38 -1.08 -10.33
C VAL A 30 -1.70 -0.09 -11.44
N ILE A 31 -2.98 0.26 -11.57
CA ILE A 31 -3.48 1.26 -12.50
C ILE A 31 -4.21 2.34 -11.68
N VAL A 32 -3.75 3.58 -11.79
CA VAL A 32 -4.35 4.73 -11.10
C VAL A 32 -4.81 5.75 -12.14
N ASP A 33 -6.08 6.16 -12.06
CA ASP A 33 -6.73 7.06 -13.02
C ASP A 33 -6.51 6.62 -14.49
N GLY A 34 -6.62 5.31 -14.73
CA GLY A 34 -6.43 4.68 -16.04
C GLY A 34 -4.96 4.57 -16.50
N ARG A 35 -3.99 4.98 -15.68
CA ARG A 35 -2.56 4.91 -16.01
C ARG A 35 -1.86 3.80 -15.22
N LYS A 36 -1.22 2.88 -15.94
CA LYS A 36 -0.33 1.87 -15.34
C LYS A 36 0.83 2.55 -14.63
N ARG A 37 0.97 2.28 -13.33
CA ARG A 37 2.06 2.83 -12.51
C ARG A 37 3.33 2.01 -12.71
N LYS A 38 4.47 2.69 -12.87
CA LYS A 38 5.79 2.05 -12.83
C LYS A 38 6.25 1.94 -11.38
N GLU A 39 6.55 0.73 -10.93
CA GLU A 39 6.95 0.45 -9.55
C GLU A 39 8.28 -0.33 -9.52
N PRO A 40 9.43 0.33 -9.77
CA PRO A 40 10.73 -0.33 -9.91
C PRO A 40 11.23 -0.99 -8.61
N PHE A 41 10.60 -0.67 -7.48
CA PHE A 41 10.90 -1.24 -6.16
C PHE A 41 10.19 -2.58 -5.91
N ILE A 42 9.29 -3.01 -6.79
CA ILE A 42 8.58 -4.28 -6.68
C ILE A 42 9.41 -5.37 -7.34
N ALA A 43 10.01 -6.24 -6.53
CA ALA A 43 10.86 -7.33 -7.00
C ALA A 43 10.05 -8.48 -7.63
N LEU A 44 8.89 -8.79 -7.05
CA LEU A 44 8.00 -9.83 -7.53
C LEU A 44 6.56 -9.33 -7.48
N ASP A 45 5.89 -9.42 -8.62
CA ASP A 45 4.48 -9.10 -8.72
C ASP A 45 3.61 -10.27 -8.24
N SER A 46 2.34 -10.03 -7.98
CA SER A 46 1.37 -11.09 -7.68
C SER A 46 0.30 -11.09 -8.78
N PRO A 47 0.49 -11.89 -9.85
CA PRO A 47 -0.38 -11.86 -11.04
C PRO A 47 -1.84 -12.20 -10.72
N SER A 48 -2.10 -12.96 -9.67
CA SER A 48 -3.46 -13.30 -9.22
C SER A 48 -4.13 -12.22 -8.36
N SER A 49 -3.41 -11.13 -8.05
CA SER A 49 -3.89 -10.10 -7.14
C SER A 49 -4.63 -9.00 -7.90
N ASN A 50 -5.85 -9.31 -8.34
CA ASN A 50 -6.75 -8.34 -8.94
C ASN A 50 -7.54 -7.58 -7.86
N PHE A 51 -7.80 -6.30 -8.10
CA PHE A 51 -8.61 -5.46 -7.21
C PHE A 51 -9.30 -4.34 -7.99
N GLY A 52 -10.46 -3.90 -7.50
CA GLY A 52 -11.18 -2.77 -8.04
C GLY A 52 -11.93 -3.08 -9.33
N PRO A 53 -12.30 -2.05 -10.11
CA PRO A 53 -11.98 -0.64 -9.89
C PRO A 53 -12.77 0.02 -8.75
N VAL A 54 -12.11 0.89 -7.98
CA VAL A 54 -12.72 1.67 -6.88
C VAL A 54 -12.20 3.11 -6.91
N THR A 55 -13.07 4.08 -6.64
CA THR A 55 -12.66 5.46 -6.32
C THR A 55 -12.40 5.56 -4.82
N VAL A 56 -11.22 6.05 -4.44
CA VAL A 56 -10.85 6.19 -3.02
C VAL A 56 -11.71 7.29 -2.36
N PRO A 57 -12.43 6.97 -1.26
CA PRO A 57 -13.22 7.95 -0.50
C PRO A 57 -12.39 9.11 0.07
N GLN A 58 -13.06 10.20 0.46
CA GLN A 58 -12.40 11.45 0.88
C GLN A 58 -11.56 11.33 2.16
N ASP A 59 -11.90 10.38 3.03
CA ASP A 59 -11.34 10.11 4.34
C ASP A 59 -10.43 8.87 4.35
N LYS A 60 -10.03 8.38 3.16
CA LYS A 60 -9.32 7.11 3.04
C LYS A 60 -8.14 7.17 2.10
N VAL A 61 -7.23 6.23 2.30
CA VAL A 61 -6.10 5.96 1.41
C VAL A 61 -6.09 4.50 1.00
N PHE A 62 -5.61 4.21 -0.21
CA PHE A 62 -5.38 2.85 -0.67
C PHE A 62 -3.90 2.50 -0.49
N VAL A 63 -3.60 1.46 0.30
CA VAL A 63 -2.23 1.08 0.64
C VAL A 63 -1.89 -0.33 0.17
N MET A 64 -0.66 -0.54 -0.27
CA MET A 64 -0.14 -1.86 -0.62
C MET A 64 1.23 -2.09 0.01
N GLY A 65 1.53 -3.33 0.36
CA GLY A 65 2.88 -3.73 0.76
C GLY A 65 3.77 -3.91 -0.47
N ASP A 66 5.06 -3.63 -0.33
CA ASP A 66 6.04 -3.82 -1.42
C ASP A 66 6.27 -5.32 -1.69
N ASN A 67 6.07 -6.20 -0.71
CA ASN A 67 5.99 -7.66 -0.92
C ASN A 67 4.58 -8.07 -1.36
N ARG A 68 4.29 -7.87 -2.66
CA ARG A 68 2.93 -7.99 -3.23
C ARG A 68 2.28 -9.35 -3.03
N ALA A 69 3.05 -10.42 -3.10
CA ALA A 69 2.54 -11.78 -2.99
C ALA A 69 2.19 -12.18 -1.54
N ASN A 70 2.84 -11.56 -0.54
CA ASN A 70 2.72 -11.96 0.87
C ASN A 70 2.13 -10.87 1.78
N SER A 71 1.67 -9.76 1.21
CA SER A 71 1.10 -8.65 1.95
C SER A 71 -0.42 -8.72 1.94
N LYS A 72 -1.03 -8.89 3.12
CA LYS A 72 -2.43 -8.52 3.36
C LYS A 72 -2.50 -7.00 3.49
N ASP A 73 -3.11 -6.35 2.51
CA ASP A 73 -3.22 -4.88 2.40
C ASP A 73 -4.58 -4.47 1.80
N SER A 74 -4.72 -3.23 1.31
CA SER A 74 -6.01 -2.71 0.82
C SER A 74 -6.63 -3.51 -0.32
N ARG A 75 -5.87 -4.38 -1.00
CA ARG A 75 -6.44 -5.34 -1.96
C ARG A 75 -7.41 -6.34 -1.32
N PHE A 76 -7.28 -6.58 -0.02
CA PHE A 76 -8.10 -7.54 0.73
C PHE A 76 -9.17 -6.87 1.59
N PHE A 77 -8.84 -5.73 2.20
CA PHE A 77 -9.73 -5.04 3.14
C PHE A 77 -10.24 -3.68 2.64
N GLY A 78 -9.85 -3.26 1.44
CA GLY A 78 -10.23 -1.98 0.84
C GLY A 78 -9.40 -0.80 1.33
N PRO A 79 -9.74 0.44 0.88
CA PRO A 79 -9.14 1.66 1.41
C PRO A 79 -9.29 1.77 2.92
N VAL A 80 -8.27 2.30 3.59
CA VAL A 80 -8.21 2.48 5.04
C VAL A 80 -8.36 3.95 5.42
N PRO A 81 -8.91 4.28 6.60
CA PRO A 81 -8.94 5.65 7.10
C PRO A 81 -7.56 6.30 7.04
N ASP A 82 -7.49 7.54 6.56
CA ASP A 82 -6.24 8.30 6.49
C ASP A 82 -5.68 8.67 7.87
N GLU A 83 -6.55 8.77 8.88
CA GLU A 83 -6.19 8.91 10.30
C GLU A 83 -5.32 7.76 10.83
N ASN A 84 -5.34 6.58 10.20
CA ASN A 84 -4.48 5.45 10.58
C ASN A 84 -3.04 5.61 10.07
N VAL A 85 -2.74 6.68 9.33
CA VAL A 85 -1.39 6.97 8.82
C VAL A 85 -0.64 7.83 9.84
N GLU A 86 0.11 7.17 10.72
CA GLU A 86 0.84 7.85 11.81
C GLU A 86 2.09 8.62 11.36
N GLY A 87 2.70 8.22 10.22
CA GLY A 87 3.95 8.83 9.77
C GLY A 87 4.30 8.55 8.32
N LYS A 88 5.12 9.43 7.73
CA LYS A 88 5.69 9.24 6.39
C LYS A 88 7.12 8.75 6.54
N GLY A 89 7.42 7.59 5.97
CA GLY A 89 8.82 7.16 5.82
C GLY A 89 9.56 8.19 4.95
N PHE A 90 10.64 8.76 5.46
CA PHE A 90 11.43 9.80 4.76
C PHE A 90 12.88 9.39 4.48
N LEU A 91 13.38 8.34 5.13
CA LEU A 91 14.76 7.87 5.02
C LEU A 91 14.82 6.38 4.69
N ILE A 92 15.55 6.02 3.63
CA ILE A 92 16.05 4.67 3.41
C ILE A 92 17.45 4.63 3.99
N TYR A 93 17.69 3.82 5.02
CA TYR A 93 19.01 3.69 5.65
C TYR A 93 19.76 2.42 5.22
N TRP A 94 19.10 1.46 4.56
CA TRP A 94 19.70 0.17 4.20
C TRP A 94 19.14 -0.37 2.87
N PRO A 95 19.95 -1.08 2.05
CA PRO A 95 21.40 -1.30 2.17
C PRO A 95 22.22 0.00 1.99
N PRO A 96 23.52 0.02 2.41
CA PRO A 96 24.31 1.25 2.42
C PRO A 96 24.38 1.96 1.06
N GLY A 97 24.45 1.20 -0.04
CA GLY A 97 24.44 1.74 -1.40
C GLY A 97 23.08 2.30 -1.88
N ARG A 98 22.02 2.17 -1.08
CA ARG A 98 20.67 2.72 -1.34
C ARG A 98 20.26 3.75 -0.28
N MET A 99 21.19 4.16 0.58
CA MET A 99 20.91 5.20 1.57
C MET A 99 20.49 6.50 0.87
N GLY A 100 19.40 7.09 1.34
CA GLY A 100 18.89 8.31 0.75
C GLY A 100 17.51 8.68 1.27
N LEU A 101 17.08 9.88 0.92
CA LEU A 101 15.73 10.33 1.24
C LEU A 101 14.71 9.75 0.24
N LEU A 102 13.53 9.42 0.74
CA LEU A 102 12.38 9.09 -0.12
C LEU A 102 11.92 10.38 -0.82
N LYS A 103 11.91 10.37 -2.16
CA LYS A 103 11.39 11.46 -2.99
C LYS A 103 9.88 11.39 -3.13
#